data_AF-A0A497PE37-F1
#
_entry.id   AF-A0A497PE37-F1
#
_cell.length_a   1.000
_cell.length_b   1.000
_cell.length_c   1.000
_cell.angle_alpha   90.00
_cell.angle_beta   90.00
_cell.angle_gamma   90.00
#
_symmetry.space_group_name_H-M   'P 1'
#
loop_
_entity.id
_entity.type
_entity.pdbx_description
1 polymer ?
#
loop_
_entity_poly.entity_id
_entity_poly.type
_entity_poly.pdbx_seq_one_letter_code
_entity_poly.pdbx_strand_id
1 'polypeptide(L)'
;MTKDSIAKDGSIEDRLTGVVGYLLPLAASAPGYPLWIGLMIIPFAAYVLFIFTRPPATVPPAIYNLFMHDAAYTAVMVGGTLSLLGSIVYMHRQRGTGLIVTGPYSIVRHPQYSCMIATTLAMTVKSYVLASLTRGPSWTSPYVMVSIWIGLLVVYVLLAAVEDIHLSHTYPDQYACYVRSTSFLFPFLPRRGLVMEATAAAVVWTVILVVWIQVDIALMIVW
;
A
#
# COMPACT_ATOMS: atom_id res chain seq x y z
N MET A 1 -18.74 -20.70 -41.01
CA MET A 1 -18.21 -19.91 -39.89
C MET A 1 -16.87 -19.34 -40.32
N THR A 2 -16.88 -18.06 -40.67
CA THR A 2 -15.81 -17.32 -41.36
C THR A 2 -14.73 -16.86 -40.39
N LYS A 3 -13.48 -16.91 -40.83
CA LYS A 3 -12.23 -16.62 -40.09
C LYS A 3 -12.04 -15.15 -39.68
N ASP A 4 -13.02 -14.29 -39.96
CA ASP A 4 -12.88 -12.83 -39.86
C ASP A 4 -13.31 -12.25 -38.50
N SER A 5 -13.77 -13.07 -37.54
CA SER A 5 -14.21 -12.57 -36.24
C SER A 5 -13.16 -12.62 -35.11
N ILE A 6 -11.90 -12.98 -35.40
CA ILE A 6 -10.83 -13.11 -34.39
C ILE A 6 -9.91 -11.88 -34.34
N ALA A 7 -10.04 -10.92 -35.26
CA ALA A 7 -9.12 -9.79 -35.39
C ALA A 7 -9.43 -8.57 -34.48
N LYS A 8 -10.34 -8.66 -33.51
CA LYS A 8 -10.81 -7.48 -32.74
C LYS A 8 -10.31 -7.36 -31.30
N ASP A 9 -9.52 -8.30 -30.80
CA ASP A 9 -9.08 -8.32 -29.39
C ASP A 9 -7.77 -7.56 -29.13
N GLY A 10 -6.96 -7.28 -30.17
CA GLY A 10 -5.67 -6.57 -30.02
C GLY A 10 -5.78 -5.10 -29.60
N SER A 11 -6.93 -4.45 -29.77
CA SER A 11 -7.05 -3.00 -29.57
C SER A 11 -6.96 -2.54 -28.11
N ILE A 12 -7.29 -3.40 -27.14
CA ILE A 12 -7.27 -3.03 -25.73
C ILE A 12 -5.90 -3.32 -25.12
N GLU A 13 -5.30 -4.47 -25.47
CA GLU A 13 -3.96 -4.85 -25.04
C GLU A 13 -2.89 -3.90 -25.57
N ASP A 14 -3.00 -3.46 -26.84
CA ASP A 14 -2.08 -2.48 -27.44
C ASP A 14 -2.19 -1.09 -26.77
N ARG A 15 -3.40 -0.71 -26.33
CA ARG A 15 -3.61 0.54 -25.60
C ARG A 15 -3.07 0.46 -24.18
N LEU A 16 -3.25 -0.67 -23.51
CA LEU A 16 -2.72 -0.91 -22.17
C LEU A 16 -1.19 -0.98 -22.18
N THR A 17 -0.59 -1.70 -23.12
CA THR A 17 0.87 -1.75 -23.28
C THR A 17 1.45 -0.39 -23.65
N GLY A 18 0.73 0.41 -24.46
CA GLY A 18 1.10 1.80 -24.72
C GLY A 18 1.11 2.64 -23.43
N VAL A 19 0.02 2.61 -22.65
CA VAL A 19 -0.07 3.37 -21.39
C VAL A 19 0.98 2.90 -20.37
N VAL A 20 1.17 1.59 -20.21
CA VAL A 20 2.21 1.02 -19.34
C VAL A 20 3.61 1.41 -19.83
N GLY A 21 3.85 1.43 -21.14
CA GLY A 21 5.09 1.88 -21.75
C GLY A 21 5.38 3.38 -21.59
N TYR A 22 4.37 4.21 -21.33
CA TYR A 22 4.56 5.62 -20.94
C TYR A 22 4.69 5.79 -19.42
N LEU A 23 4.00 4.97 -18.63
CA LEU A 23 4.08 4.98 -17.18
C LEU A 23 5.39 4.39 -16.65
N LEU A 24 5.99 3.40 -17.33
CA LEU A 24 7.26 2.79 -16.92
C LEU A 24 8.41 3.81 -16.92
N PRO A 25 8.64 4.56 -18.03
CA PRO A 25 9.61 5.64 -18.06
C PRO A 25 9.20 6.75 -17.11
N LEU A 26 7.93 7.10 -16.94
CA LEU A 26 7.51 8.13 -15.98
C LEU A 26 7.82 7.74 -14.52
N ALA A 27 7.61 6.46 -14.16
CA ALA A 27 7.94 5.89 -12.86
C ALA A 27 9.46 5.72 -12.68
N ALA A 28 10.19 5.39 -13.75
CA ALA A 28 11.64 5.25 -13.75
C ALA A 28 12.40 6.59 -13.88
N SER A 29 11.77 7.61 -14.47
CA SER A 29 12.30 8.96 -14.71
C SER A 29 11.88 9.93 -13.63
N ALA A 30 10.97 9.55 -12.73
CA ALA A 30 10.78 10.25 -11.47
C ALA A 30 12.12 10.18 -10.71
N PRO A 31 12.92 11.27 -10.66
CA PRO A 31 14.18 11.26 -9.95
C PRO A 31 13.82 11.23 -8.47
N GLY A 32 13.73 10.02 -7.91
CA GLY A 32 13.43 9.81 -6.50
C GLY A 32 12.19 8.96 -6.22
N TYR A 33 12.31 7.65 -6.35
CA TYR A 33 11.63 6.72 -5.42
C TYR A 33 11.77 7.17 -3.94
N PRO A 34 12.91 7.73 -3.48
CA PRO A 34 13.01 8.38 -2.16
C PRO A 34 12.22 9.70 -1.99
N LEU A 35 11.76 10.38 -3.04
CA LEU A 35 11.08 11.68 -2.92
C LEU A 35 9.59 11.52 -2.57
N TRP A 36 8.92 10.53 -3.14
CA TRP A 36 7.52 10.20 -2.81
C TRP A 36 7.37 9.37 -1.53
N ILE A 37 8.27 8.40 -1.31
CA ILE A 37 8.42 7.73 0.00
C ILE A 37 8.80 8.79 1.06
N GLY A 38 9.67 9.72 0.70
CA GLY A 38 10.01 10.89 1.50
C GLY A 38 8.79 11.76 1.81
N LEU A 39 7.94 12.07 0.84
CA LEU A 39 6.82 13.02 1.03
C LEU A 39 5.81 12.57 2.10
N MET A 40 5.54 11.27 2.21
CA MET A 40 4.66 10.71 3.25
C MET A 40 5.39 10.42 4.58
N ILE A 41 6.70 10.17 4.52
CA ILE A 41 7.55 10.15 5.71
C ILE A 41 7.67 11.57 6.28
N ILE A 42 7.62 12.64 5.48
CA ILE A 42 7.82 14.02 5.95
C ILE A 42 6.89 14.38 7.09
N PRO A 43 5.55 14.19 7.04
CA PRO A 43 4.68 14.46 8.19
C PRO A 43 5.08 13.67 9.45
N PHE A 44 5.41 12.38 9.30
CA PHE A 44 5.81 11.54 10.42
C PHE A 44 7.20 11.91 10.96
N ALA A 45 8.19 12.12 10.09
CA ALA A 45 9.54 12.54 10.42
C ALA A 45 9.55 13.95 11.01
N ALA A 46 8.74 14.87 10.49
CA ALA A 46 8.54 16.20 11.06
C ALA A 46 7.91 16.10 12.45
N TYR A 47 6.93 15.21 12.65
CA TYR A 47 6.38 14.95 13.97
C TYR A 47 7.43 14.36 14.94
N VAL A 48 8.22 13.39 14.50
CA VAL A 48 9.33 12.81 15.29
C VAL A 48 10.36 13.88 15.64
N LEU A 49 10.80 14.70 14.67
CA LEU A 49 11.70 15.82 14.89
C LEU A 49 11.11 16.83 15.88
N PHE A 50 9.82 17.15 15.73
CA PHE A 50 9.12 18.07 16.61
C PHE A 50 9.07 17.59 18.06
N ILE A 51 8.95 16.27 18.31
CA ILE A 51 9.07 15.71 19.67
C ILE A 51 10.40 16.11 20.31
N PHE A 52 11.51 16.03 19.58
CA PHE A 52 12.84 16.38 20.08
C PHE A 52 13.10 17.88 20.21
N THR A 53 12.25 18.73 19.60
CA THR A 53 12.31 20.19 19.81
C THR A 53 11.58 20.64 21.08
N ARG A 54 10.79 19.78 21.73
CA ARG A 54 10.07 20.09 22.97
C ARG A 54 10.95 19.89 24.21
N PRO A 55 10.61 20.49 25.37
CA PRO A 55 11.37 20.31 26.60
C PRO A 55 11.57 18.82 26.96
N PRO A 56 12.75 18.42 27.47
CA PRO A 56 13.08 17.01 27.71
C PRO A 56 12.05 16.25 28.55
N ALA A 57 11.40 16.93 29.51
CA ALA A 57 10.34 16.35 30.34
C ALA A 57 9.11 15.88 29.55
N THR A 58 8.88 16.42 28.35
CA THR A 58 7.73 16.08 27.49
C THR A 58 8.04 14.99 26.47
N VAL A 59 9.32 14.64 26.28
CA VAL A 59 9.76 13.63 25.32
C VAL A 59 9.33 12.21 25.73
N PRO A 60 9.56 11.73 26.97
CA PRO A 60 9.14 10.38 27.36
C PRO A 60 7.63 10.13 27.22
N PRO A 61 6.74 11.05 27.66
CA PRO A 61 5.30 10.91 27.43
C PRO A 61 4.93 10.94 25.94
N ALA A 62 5.60 11.76 25.12
CA ALA A 62 5.33 11.81 23.68
C ALA A 62 5.74 10.52 22.96
N ILE A 63 6.89 9.94 23.32
CA ILE A 63 7.33 8.62 22.82
C ILE A 63 6.37 7.53 23.30
N TYR A 64 5.98 7.55 24.57
CA TYR A 64 4.99 6.62 25.11
C TYR A 64 3.66 6.73 24.35
N ASN A 65 3.17 7.94 24.07
CA ASN A 65 1.94 8.13 23.30
C ASN A 65 2.08 7.73 21.82
N LEU A 66 3.28 7.87 21.26
CA LEU A 66 3.56 7.45 19.90
C LEU A 66 3.57 5.92 19.74
N PHE A 67 4.03 5.17 20.74
CA PHE A 67 4.21 3.71 20.61
C PHE A 67 3.31 2.86 21.51
N MET A 68 2.84 3.35 22.64
CA MET A 68 2.23 2.53 23.69
C MET A 68 0.79 2.93 24.04
N HIS A 69 0.33 4.11 23.66
CA HIS A 69 -1.03 4.54 24.00
C HIS A 69 -2.13 3.76 23.26
N ASP A 70 -1.80 3.18 22.09
CA ASP A 70 -2.72 2.29 21.41
C ASP A 70 -1.97 1.13 20.74
N ALA A 71 -2.14 -0.04 21.36
CA ALA A 71 -1.47 -1.28 20.96
C ALA A 71 -1.89 -1.74 19.56
N ALA A 72 -3.10 -1.42 19.09
CA ALA A 72 -3.58 -1.86 17.78
C ALA A 72 -2.83 -1.15 16.65
N TYR A 73 -2.68 0.18 16.71
CA TYR A 73 -1.91 0.91 15.70
C TYR A 73 -0.45 0.49 15.68
N THR A 74 0.15 0.40 16.86
CA THR A 74 1.55 0.00 16.97
C THR A 74 1.75 -1.41 16.44
N ALA A 75 0.85 -2.34 16.74
CA ALA A 75 0.92 -3.69 16.21
C ALA A 75 0.82 -3.72 14.68
N VAL A 76 -0.12 -2.99 14.07
CA VAL A 76 -0.25 -2.95 12.59
C VAL A 76 0.93 -2.23 11.95
N MET A 77 1.37 -1.10 12.51
CA MET A 77 2.49 -0.32 11.98
C MET A 77 3.82 -1.08 12.08
N VAL A 78 4.14 -1.62 13.26
CA VAL A 78 5.38 -2.39 13.49
C VAL A 78 5.31 -3.72 12.76
N GLY A 79 4.20 -4.44 12.88
CA GLY A 79 3.98 -5.71 12.18
C GLY A 79 4.07 -5.54 10.67
N GLY A 80 3.34 -4.56 10.11
CA GLY A 80 3.39 -4.22 8.68
C GLY A 80 4.80 -3.83 8.22
N THR A 81 5.53 -3.04 9.00
CA THR A 81 6.91 -2.65 8.67
C THR A 81 7.87 -3.84 8.71
N LEU A 82 7.78 -4.70 9.73
CA LEU A 82 8.61 -5.90 9.83
C LEU A 82 8.28 -6.90 8.71
N SER A 83 7.00 -7.10 8.39
CA SER A 83 6.55 -7.95 7.28
C SER A 83 6.99 -7.40 5.93
N LEU A 84 6.99 -6.08 5.74
CA LEU A 84 7.55 -5.42 4.56
C LEU A 84 9.04 -5.73 4.41
N LEU A 85 9.83 -5.46 5.45
CA LEU A 85 11.27 -5.70 5.45
C LEU A 85 11.57 -7.19 5.20
N GLY A 86 10.83 -8.08 5.85
CA GLY A 86 10.91 -9.52 5.63
C GLY A 86 10.63 -9.91 4.18
N SER A 87 9.59 -9.33 3.56
CA SER A 87 9.22 -9.58 2.16
C SER A 87 10.29 -9.08 1.18
N ILE A 88 10.88 -7.90 1.44
CA ILE A 88 11.98 -7.35 0.64
C ILE A 88 13.23 -8.23 0.77
N VAL A 89 13.64 -8.58 1.98
CA VAL A 89 14.79 -9.46 2.23
C VAL A 89 14.59 -10.82 1.57
N TYR A 90 13.38 -11.39 1.69
CA TYR A 90 13.02 -12.66 1.07
C TYR A 90 13.13 -12.60 -0.45
N MET A 91 12.55 -11.57 -1.08
CA MET A 91 12.64 -11.34 -2.53
C MET A 91 14.11 -11.22 -2.97
N HIS A 92 14.92 -10.45 -2.26
CA HIS A 92 16.34 -10.27 -2.58
C HIS A 92 17.13 -11.58 -2.50
N ARG A 93 16.86 -12.43 -1.50
CA ARG A 93 17.50 -13.73 -1.36
C ARG A 93 17.13 -14.72 -2.46
N GLN A 94 15.92 -14.59 -3.01
CA GLN A 94 15.41 -15.43 -4.09
C GLN A 94 15.65 -14.82 -5.48
N ARG A 95 16.42 -13.73 -5.60
CA ARG A 95 16.77 -13.18 -6.91
C ARG A 95 17.58 -14.21 -7.71
N GLY A 96 17.17 -14.43 -8.96
CA GLY A 96 17.85 -15.35 -9.89
C GLY A 96 17.35 -16.79 -9.86
N THR A 97 16.42 -17.16 -8.96
CA THR A 97 15.83 -18.51 -8.92
C THR A 97 14.59 -18.67 -9.80
N GLY A 98 14.17 -17.60 -10.49
CA GLY A 98 12.98 -17.57 -11.35
C GLY A 98 11.78 -16.92 -10.66
N LEU A 99 10.57 -17.39 -10.97
CA LEU A 99 9.33 -16.87 -10.40
C LEU A 99 9.18 -17.27 -8.92
N ILE A 100 9.07 -16.28 -8.04
CA ILE A 100 8.95 -16.48 -6.59
C ILE A 100 7.47 -16.70 -6.24
N VAL A 101 7.12 -17.92 -5.81
CA VAL A 101 5.73 -18.30 -5.47
C VAL A 101 5.56 -18.82 -4.05
N THR A 102 6.62 -18.77 -3.24
CA THR A 102 6.69 -19.34 -1.89
C THR A 102 6.91 -18.26 -0.82
N GLY A 103 6.76 -18.63 0.45
CA GLY A 103 6.92 -17.69 1.57
C GLY A 103 5.82 -16.62 1.60
N PRO A 104 6.11 -15.34 1.85
CA PRO A 104 5.10 -14.27 1.83
C PRO A 104 4.31 -14.19 0.52
N TYR A 105 4.94 -14.57 -0.59
CA TYR A 105 4.35 -14.58 -1.93
C TYR A 105 3.33 -15.70 -2.13
N SER A 106 3.28 -16.73 -1.27
CA SER A 106 2.20 -17.73 -1.36
C SER A 106 0.88 -17.24 -0.73
N ILE A 107 0.91 -16.16 0.06
CA ILE A 107 -0.26 -15.60 0.74
C ILE A 107 -0.95 -14.57 -0.15
N VAL A 108 -0.17 -13.61 -0.65
CA VAL A 108 -0.58 -12.57 -1.59
C VAL A 108 0.51 -12.40 -2.64
N ARG A 109 0.14 -12.04 -3.88
CA ARG A 109 1.10 -11.92 -4.99
C ARG A 109 2.10 -10.79 -4.77
N HIS A 110 1.65 -9.74 -4.08
CA HIS A 110 2.42 -8.52 -3.84
C HIS A 110 2.54 -8.18 -2.35
N PRO A 111 3.22 -9.02 -1.55
CA PRO A 111 3.27 -8.84 -0.10
C PRO A 111 3.92 -7.50 0.30
N GLN A 112 4.87 -6.99 -0.50
CA GLN A 112 5.52 -5.71 -0.25
C GLN A 112 4.54 -4.54 -0.32
N TYR A 113 3.72 -4.46 -1.38
CA TYR A 113 2.71 -3.40 -1.51
C TYR A 113 1.60 -3.55 -0.45
N SER A 114 1.15 -4.78 -0.16
CA SER A 114 0.17 -5.03 0.91
C SER A 114 0.67 -4.52 2.28
N CYS A 115 1.94 -4.80 2.61
CA CYS A 115 2.54 -4.34 3.86
C CYS A 115 2.73 -2.81 3.89
N MET A 116 3.12 -2.20 2.77
CA MET A 116 3.19 -0.73 2.65
C MET A 116 1.82 -0.08 2.88
N ILE A 117 0.77 -0.62 2.27
CA ILE A 117 -0.60 -0.14 2.43
C ILE A 117 -1.02 -0.26 3.90
N ALA A 118 -0.80 -1.41 4.55
CA ALA A 118 -1.16 -1.61 5.96
C ALA A 118 -0.44 -0.64 6.91
N THR A 119 0.88 -0.45 6.74
CA THR A 119 1.67 0.46 7.57
C THR A 119 1.23 1.91 7.39
N THR A 120 1.08 2.35 6.13
CA THR A 120 0.66 3.74 5.84
C THR A 120 -0.79 3.99 6.25
N LEU A 121 -1.65 2.97 6.23
CA LEU A 121 -3.02 3.04 6.76
C LEU A 121 -3.00 3.34 8.25
N ALA A 122 -2.26 2.54 9.05
CA ALA A 122 -2.17 2.76 10.49
C ALA A 122 -1.60 4.16 10.84
N MET A 123 -0.59 4.62 10.09
CA MET A 123 -0.07 5.98 10.24
C MET A 123 -1.13 7.03 9.90
N THR A 124 -1.89 6.85 8.83
CA THR A 124 -2.93 7.78 8.39
C THR A 124 -4.06 7.90 9.40
N VAL A 125 -4.56 6.77 9.91
CA VAL A 125 -5.62 6.78 10.95
C VAL A 125 -5.11 7.48 12.20
N LYS A 126 -3.89 7.17 12.66
CA LYS A 126 -3.29 7.84 13.83
C LYS A 126 -3.11 9.34 13.62
N SER A 127 -2.62 9.76 12.44
CA SER A 127 -2.48 11.17 12.10
C SER A 127 -3.84 11.88 12.01
N TYR A 128 -4.86 11.23 11.46
CA TYR A 128 -6.23 11.74 11.38
C TYR A 128 -6.80 11.99 12.78
N VAL A 129 -6.69 11.01 13.67
CA VAL A 129 -7.13 11.10 15.07
C VAL A 129 -6.40 12.23 15.79
N LEU A 130 -5.07 12.27 15.70
CA LEU A 130 -4.27 13.28 16.37
C LEU A 130 -4.62 14.69 15.88
N ALA A 131 -4.80 14.88 14.58
CA ALA A 131 -5.21 16.14 13.98
C ALA A 131 -6.63 16.55 14.40
N SER A 132 -7.53 15.59 14.60
CA SER A 132 -8.90 15.84 15.05
C SER A 132 -8.95 16.26 16.52
N LEU A 133 -8.08 15.69 17.36
CA LEU A 133 -8.04 15.95 18.81
C LEU A 133 -7.30 17.24 19.16
N THR A 134 -6.13 17.46 18.56
CA THR A 134 -5.21 18.48 19.08
C THR A 134 -5.63 19.91 18.79
N ARG A 135 -6.58 20.17 17.86
CA ARG A 135 -6.99 21.50 17.37
C ARG A 135 -5.83 22.48 17.10
N GLY A 136 -4.60 21.96 17.04
CA GLY A 136 -3.39 22.74 16.88
C GLY A 136 -3.25 23.16 15.42
N PRO A 137 -2.22 23.95 15.10
CA PRO A 137 -1.88 24.26 13.72
C PRO A 137 -1.39 22.97 13.02
N SER A 138 -2.34 22.15 12.58
CA SER A 138 -2.07 21.11 11.60
C SER A 138 -1.90 21.81 10.26
N TRP A 139 -0.77 21.56 9.61
CA TRP A 139 -0.49 22.07 8.27
C TRP A 139 -1.46 21.50 7.22
N THR A 140 -2.21 20.46 7.59
CA THR A 140 -3.07 19.69 6.67
C THR A 140 -4.37 19.28 7.35
N SER A 141 -5.51 19.49 6.67
CA SER A 141 -6.82 19.03 7.13
C SER A 141 -6.89 17.48 7.17
N PRO A 142 -7.60 16.86 8.14
CA PRO A 142 -7.77 15.40 8.20
C PRO A 142 -8.30 14.79 6.88
N TYR A 143 -9.21 15.49 6.20
CA TYR A 143 -9.74 15.06 4.89
C TYR A 143 -8.69 15.06 3.77
N VAL A 144 -7.74 15.99 3.83
CA VAL A 144 -6.63 16.04 2.87
C VAL A 144 -5.69 14.86 3.11
N MET A 145 -5.41 14.49 4.37
CA MET A 145 -4.60 13.30 4.68
C MET A 145 -5.23 12.02 4.12
N VAL A 146 -6.53 11.81 4.33
CA VAL A 146 -7.27 10.66 3.77
C VAL A 146 -7.22 10.68 2.24
N SER A 147 -7.43 11.84 1.62
CA SER A 147 -7.35 11.99 0.15
C SER A 147 -5.96 11.61 -0.39
N ILE A 148 -4.89 12.05 0.28
CA ILE A 148 -3.53 11.69 -0.13
C ILE A 148 -3.30 10.19 0.02
N TRP A 149 -3.75 9.58 1.11
CA TRP A 149 -3.63 8.14 1.31
C TRP A 149 -4.42 7.33 0.26
N ILE A 150 -5.62 7.78 -0.13
CA ILE A 150 -6.38 7.15 -1.22
C ILE A 150 -5.60 7.25 -2.55
N GLY A 151 -5.01 8.40 -2.84
CA GLY A 151 -4.11 8.56 -4.00
C GLY A 151 -2.93 7.59 -3.95
N LEU A 152 -2.32 7.43 -2.78
CA LEU A 152 -1.22 6.49 -2.56
C LEU A 152 -1.65 5.03 -2.76
N LEU A 153 -2.83 4.66 -2.25
CA LEU A 153 -3.42 3.33 -2.46
C LEU A 153 -3.59 3.03 -3.95
N VAL A 154 -4.13 3.99 -4.71
CA VAL A 154 -4.28 3.84 -6.17
C VAL A 154 -2.93 3.64 -6.84
N VAL A 155 -1.91 4.43 -6.46
CA VAL A 155 -0.54 4.27 -6.99
C VAL A 155 0.01 2.88 -6.71
N TYR A 156 -0.12 2.37 -5.48
CA TYR A 156 0.35 1.02 -5.14
C TYR A 156 -0.40 -0.08 -5.90
N VAL A 157 -1.72 0.05 -6.07
CA VAL A 157 -2.53 -0.88 -6.84
C VAL A 157 -2.11 -0.89 -8.31
N LEU A 158 -1.84 0.27 -8.90
CA LEU A 158 -1.37 0.38 -10.28
C LEU A 158 0.04 -0.20 -10.46
N LEU A 159 0.96 0.08 -9.54
CA LEU A 159 2.31 -0.50 -9.57
C LEU A 159 2.27 -2.04 -9.50
N ALA A 160 1.46 -2.58 -8.58
CA ALA A 160 1.23 -4.01 -8.46
C ALA A 160 0.64 -4.62 -9.75
N ALA A 161 -0.29 -3.90 -10.40
CA ALA A 161 -0.91 -4.36 -11.65
C ALA A 161 0.08 -4.36 -12.83
N VAL A 162 0.93 -3.34 -12.93
CA VAL A 162 2.01 -3.27 -13.92
C VAL A 162 3.01 -4.42 -13.72
N GLU A 163 3.36 -4.72 -12.48
CA GLU A 163 4.24 -5.84 -12.14
C GLU A 163 3.60 -7.19 -12.50
N ASP A 164 2.30 -7.38 -12.22
CA ASP A 164 1.53 -8.57 -12.63
C ASP A 164 1.56 -8.77 -14.16
N ILE A 165 1.34 -7.69 -14.94
CA ILE A 165 1.42 -7.74 -16.40
C ILE A 165 2.83 -8.14 -16.85
N HIS A 166 3.87 -7.51 -16.30
CA HIS A 166 5.25 -7.84 -16.64
C HIS A 166 5.61 -9.31 -16.33
N LEU A 167 5.20 -9.82 -15.17
CA LEU A 167 5.41 -11.21 -14.78
C LEU A 167 4.64 -12.19 -15.68
N SER A 168 3.45 -11.81 -16.15
CA SER A 168 2.65 -12.63 -17.07
C SER A 168 3.32 -12.79 -18.44
N HIS A 169 4.04 -11.77 -18.92
CA HIS A 169 4.82 -11.87 -20.16
C HIS A 169 6.13 -12.63 -19.97
N THR A 170 6.76 -12.52 -18.79
CA THR A 170 8.06 -13.14 -18.52
C THR A 170 7.93 -14.64 -18.20
N TYR A 171 6.85 -15.04 -17.51
CA TYR A 171 6.64 -16.41 -17.03
C TYR A 171 5.22 -16.93 -17.32
N PRO A 172 4.76 -16.98 -18.58
CA PRO A 172 3.34 -17.13 -18.93
C PRO A 172 2.66 -18.34 -18.26
N ASP A 173 3.22 -19.55 -18.40
CA ASP A 173 2.59 -20.77 -17.86
C ASP A 173 2.66 -20.85 -16.34
N GLN A 174 3.83 -20.52 -15.77
CA GLN A 174 4.05 -20.59 -14.32
C GLN A 174 3.23 -19.54 -13.59
N TYR A 175 3.19 -18.32 -14.15
CA TYR A 175 2.46 -17.20 -13.60
C TYR A 175 0.94 -17.38 -13.72
N ALA A 176 0.45 -17.95 -14.82
CA ALA A 176 -0.97 -18.31 -14.95
C ALA A 176 -1.41 -19.32 -13.87
N CYS A 177 -0.57 -20.31 -13.55
CA CYS A 177 -0.81 -21.23 -12.43
C CYS A 177 -0.79 -20.50 -11.08
N TYR A 178 0.17 -19.59 -10.88
CA TYR A 178 0.33 -18.83 -9.64
C TYR A 178 -0.85 -17.87 -9.36
N VAL A 179 -1.36 -17.15 -10.38
CA VAL A 179 -2.54 -16.28 -10.23
C VAL A 179 -3.78 -17.08 -9.79
N ARG A 180 -3.89 -18.34 -10.21
CA ARG A 180 -4.99 -19.22 -9.76
C ARG A 180 -4.84 -19.64 -8.30
N SER A 181 -3.63 -19.70 -7.73
CA SER A 181 -3.40 -20.12 -6.34
C SER A 181 -3.38 -18.96 -5.34
N THR A 182 -3.06 -17.74 -5.79
CA THR A 182 -2.67 -16.65 -4.89
C THR A 182 -3.47 -15.37 -5.16
N SER A 183 -3.92 -14.68 -4.10
CA SER A 183 -4.67 -13.41 -4.20
C SER A 183 -3.77 -12.23 -4.53
N PHE A 184 -4.30 -11.16 -5.15
CA PHE A 184 -3.50 -10.01 -5.59
C PHE A 184 -2.80 -9.23 -4.46
N LEU A 185 -3.55 -8.43 -3.69
CA LEU A 185 -3.04 -7.52 -2.65
C LEU A 185 -3.68 -7.70 -1.27
N PHE A 186 -4.81 -8.39 -1.19
CA PHE A 186 -5.47 -8.65 0.08
C PHE A 186 -5.74 -10.15 0.16
N PRO A 187 -5.39 -10.82 1.27
CA PRO A 187 -5.66 -12.24 1.41
C PRO A 187 -7.18 -12.47 1.35
N PHE A 188 -7.60 -13.63 0.85
CA PHE A 188 -9.01 -14.07 0.81
C PHE A 188 -9.92 -13.41 -0.25
N LEU A 189 -9.40 -12.58 -1.17
CA LEU A 189 -10.20 -12.06 -2.27
C LEU A 189 -10.46 -13.11 -3.37
N PRO A 190 -11.65 -13.09 -4.01
CA PRO A 190 -11.95 -14.00 -5.11
C PRO A 190 -11.06 -13.72 -6.32
N ARG A 191 -10.59 -14.79 -6.96
CA ARG A 191 -9.70 -14.75 -8.12
C ARG A 191 -10.51 -14.71 -9.41
N ARG A 192 -10.76 -13.51 -9.94
CA ARG A 192 -11.66 -13.27 -11.09
C ARG A 192 -11.09 -12.27 -12.11
N GLY A 193 -9.76 -12.17 -12.19
CA GLY A 193 -9.05 -11.33 -13.14
C GLY A 193 -8.47 -10.06 -12.51
N LEU A 194 -7.41 -9.52 -13.13
CA LEU A 194 -6.58 -8.47 -12.54
C LEU A 194 -7.38 -7.22 -12.16
N VAL A 195 -8.24 -6.71 -13.05
CA VAL A 195 -9.03 -5.49 -12.79
C VAL A 195 -9.99 -5.70 -11.62
N MET A 196 -10.73 -6.81 -11.60
CA MET A 196 -11.67 -7.11 -10.51
C MET A 196 -10.94 -7.29 -9.17
N GLU A 197 -9.79 -7.99 -9.17
CA GLU A 197 -8.98 -8.18 -7.97
C GLU A 197 -8.37 -6.88 -7.46
N ALA A 198 -7.84 -6.05 -8.35
CA ALA A 198 -7.29 -4.74 -8.04
C ALA A 198 -8.35 -3.79 -7.46
N THR A 199 -9.53 -3.71 -8.10
CA THR A 199 -10.65 -2.92 -7.60
C THR A 199 -11.16 -3.44 -6.26
N ALA A 200 -11.34 -4.75 -6.11
CA ALA A 200 -11.77 -5.34 -4.84
C ALA A 200 -10.77 -5.07 -3.71
N ALA A 201 -9.46 -5.19 -3.98
CA ALA A 201 -8.42 -4.87 -3.00
C ALA A 201 -8.46 -3.38 -2.60
N ALA A 202 -8.57 -2.47 -3.57
CA ALA A 202 -8.67 -1.04 -3.29
C ALA A 202 -9.91 -0.70 -2.43
N VAL A 203 -11.06 -1.30 -2.76
CA VAL A 203 -12.30 -1.13 -1.98
C VAL A 203 -12.13 -1.66 -0.56
N VAL A 204 -11.60 -2.88 -0.39
CA VAL A 204 -11.40 -3.46 0.95
C VAL A 204 -10.48 -2.59 1.80
N TRP A 205 -9.33 -2.16 1.28
CA TRP A 205 -8.42 -1.29 2.02
C TRP A 205 -9.04 0.06 2.39
N THR A 206 -9.85 0.63 1.49
CA THR A 206 -10.57 1.88 1.76
C THR A 206 -11.65 1.69 2.84
N VAL A 207 -12.39 0.58 2.80
CA VAL A 207 -13.38 0.24 3.83
C VAL A 207 -12.71 0.05 5.19
N ILE A 208 -11.57 -0.65 5.24
CA ILE A 208 -10.79 -0.83 6.48
C ILE A 208 -10.39 0.53 7.05
N LEU A 209 -9.87 1.44 6.21
CA LEU A 209 -9.51 2.80 6.64
C LEU A 209 -10.71 3.53 7.26
N VAL A 210 -11.84 3.57 6.55
CA VAL A 210 -13.03 4.30 7.00
C VAL A 210 -13.58 3.69 8.29
N VAL A 211 -13.73 2.37 8.35
CA VAL A 211 -14.25 1.69 9.55
C VAL A 211 -13.35 1.94 10.75
N TRP A 212 -12.03 1.86 10.58
CA TRP A 212 -11.09 2.09 11.67
C TRP A 212 -11.22 3.53 12.20
N ILE A 213 -11.20 4.53 11.32
CA ILE A 213 -11.43 5.95 11.71
C ILE A 213 -12.74 6.11 12.48
N GLN A 214 -13.84 5.50 12.02
CA GLN A 214 -15.13 5.62 12.71
C GLN A 214 -15.12 4.97 14.10
N VAL A 215 -14.49 3.80 14.24
CA VAL A 215 -14.35 3.12 15.54
C VAL A 215 -13.57 3.99 16.52
N ASP A 216 -12.46 4.59 16.11
CA ASP A 216 -11.68 5.47 16.99
C ASP A 216 -12.45 6.71 17.43
N ILE A 217 -13.15 7.37 16.50
CA ILE A 217 -13.98 8.53 16.82
C ILE A 217 -15.09 8.11 17.80
N ALA A 218 -15.75 6.98 17.57
CA ALA A 218 -16.81 6.48 18.44
C ALA A 218 -16.28 6.18 19.85
N LEU A 219 -15.12 5.54 19.97
CA LEU A 219 -14.48 5.29 21.26
C LEU A 219 -14.18 6.61 21.98
N MET A 220 -13.71 7.65 21.28
CA MET A 220 -13.44 8.96 21.89
C MET A 220 -14.68 9.71 22.38
N ILE A 221 -15.86 9.47 21.80
CA ILE A 221 -17.11 10.11 22.25
C ILE A 221 -17.62 9.47 23.55
N VAL A 222 -17.29 8.19 23.78
CA VAL A 222 -17.78 7.41 24.93
C VAL A 222 -16.98 7.69 26.21
N TRP A 223 -15.76 8.20 26.11
CA TRP A 223 -14.85 8.50 27.22
C TRP A 223 -14.74 10.00 27.50
#